data_AF-A0A817MI12-F1
#
_entry.id   AF-A0A817MI12-F1
#
_cell.length_a   1.000
_cell.length_b   1.000
_cell.length_c   1.000
_cell.angle_alpha   90.00
_cell.angle_beta   90.00
_cell.angle_gamma   90.00
#
_symmetry.space_group_name_H-M   'P 1'
#
loop_
_entity.id
_entity.type
_entity.pdbx_description
1 polymer ?
#
loop_
_entity_poly.entity_id
_entity_poly.type
_entity_poly.pdbx_seq_one_letter_code
_entity_poly.pdbx_strand_id
1 'polypeptide(L)'
;MYQEYVFNESYISNVLKLLKIKANENLRMLRELVDRKAWGTSPPTIVNAFYSPPRNQIIFPAGILQMPFFNKDAPKYLNYGAIGMVIGHEITHGFDDSGRQYDKDGNRISWWTDDTIKKFNERKQCIIDQYSNYVVTQINRTLNGFQTQGENIADNGGIKESFYAYQNWIRTHPNEDKKLPGLSEYSAEQMFFINYGQIWCSKMTNANALNRILTGVHSPEEFRVRGPTSNFDEFDRAFKCSPGQNNSQNSKCAVW
;
A
#
# COMPACT_ATOMS: atom_id res chain seq x y z
N MET A 1 -22.10 -21.10 15.06
CA MET A 1 -20.83 -20.87 14.34
C MET A 1 -19.70 -21.77 14.85
N TYR A 2 -19.44 -21.87 16.16
CA TYR A 2 -18.26 -22.59 16.68
C TYR A 2 -18.49 -24.03 17.21
N GLN A 3 -19.57 -24.70 16.80
CA GLN A 3 -19.92 -26.01 17.36
C GLN A 3 -18.90 -27.11 17.05
N GLU A 4 -18.17 -27.02 15.92
CA GLU A 4 -17.14 -27.99 15.54
C GLU A 4 -15.80 -27.77 16.29
N TYR A 5 -15.63 -26.61 16.97
CA TYR A 5 -14.38 -26.18 17.62
C TYR A 5 -14.28 -26.69 19.07
N VAL A 6 -14.38 -28.01 19.25
CA VAL A 6 -14.17 -28.67 20.55
C VAL A 6 -12.70 -29.02 20.71
N PHE A 7 -12.03 -28.46 21.71
CA PHE A 7 -10.59 -28.61 21.94
C PHE A 7 -10.29 -29.37 23.24
N ASN A 8 -9.10 -29.95 23.32
CA ASN A 8 -8.59 -30.64 24.52
C ASN A 8 -7.26 -30.03 24.97
N GLU A 9 -6.59 -30.62 25.96
CA GLU A 9 -5.32 -30.08 26.48
C GLU A 9 -4.12 -30.32 25.53
N SER A 10 -4.28 -31.15 24.50
CA SER A 10 -3.22 -31.43 23.53
C SER A 10 -3.16 -30.34 22.44
N TYR A 11 -2.14 -29.50 22.53
CA TYR A 11 -1.87 -28.46 21.53
C TYR A 11 -1.83 -29.01 20.10
N ILE A 12 -1.08 -30.09 19.87
CA ILE A 12 -0.96 -30.68 18.52
C ILE A 12 -2.30 -31.22 18.00
N SER A 13 -3.10 -31.85 18.88
CA SER A 13 -4.43 -32.34 18.51
C SER A 13 -5.33 -31.19 18.08
N ASN A 14 -5.30 -30.08 18.82
CA ASN A 14 -6.09 -28.89 18.50
C ASN A 14 -5.66 -28.25 17.17
N VAL A 15 -4.34 -28.15 16.91
CA VAL A 15 -3.82 -27.62 15.64
C VAL A 15 -4.26 -28.48 14.45
N LEU A 16 -4.08 -29.80 14.54
CA LEU A 16 -4.49 -30.72 13.48
C LEU A 16 -6.01 -30.66 13.24
N LYS A 17 -6.79 -30.54 14.31
CA LYS A 17 -8.25 -30.36 14.22
C LYS A 17 -8.61 -29.06 13.51
N LEU A 18 -7.98 -27.94 13.86
CA LEU A 18 -8.18 -26.65 13.20
C LEU A 18 -7.86 -26.70 11.70
N LEU A 19 -6.74 -27.33 11.33
CA LEU A 19 -6.36 -27.49 9.93
C LEU A 19 -7.40 -28.32 9.16
N LYS A 20 -7.91 -29.40 9.76
CA LYS A 20 -8.95 -30.24 9.16
C LYS A 20 -10.27 -29.47 8.97
N ILE A 21 -10.70 -28.70 9.97
CA ILE A 21 -11.91 -27.87 9.88
C ILE A 21 -11.77 -26.87 8.73
N LYS A 22 -10.67 -26.11 8.69
CA LYS A 22 -10.40 -25.13 7.62
C LYS A 22 -10.36 -25.75 6.23
N ALA A 23 -9.73 -26.92 6.09
CA ALA A 23 -9.69 -27.63 4.81
C ALA A 23 -11.10 -28.04 4.35
N ASN A 24 -11.92 -28.58 5.26
CA ASN A 24 -13.30 -28.97 4.95
C ASN A 24 -14.18 -27.77 4.61
N GLU A 25 -14.06 -26.66 5.34
CA GLU A 25 -14.76 -25.40 5.04
C GLU A 25 -14.41 -24.91 3.63
N ASN A 26 -13.11 -24.88 3.27
CA ASN A 26 -12.66 -24.49 1.94
C ASN A 26 -13.22 -25.40 0.83
N LEU A 27 -13.25 -26.72 1.06
CA LEU A 27 -13.81 -27.67 0.09
C LEU A 27 -15.33 -27.51 -0.08
N ARG A 28 -16.06 -27.23 1.00
CA ARG A 28 -17.52 -26.99 0.97
C ARG A 28 -17.88 -25.78 0.11
N MET A 29 -17.03 -24.74 0.08
CA MET A 29 -17.27 -23.54 -0.72
C MET A 29 -17.32 -23.79 -2.24
N LEU A 30 -16.84 -24.93 -2.75
CA LEU A 30 -16.79 -25.21 -4.20
C LEU A 30 -18.17 -25.11 -4.89
N ARG A 31 -19.26 -25.42 -4.18
CA ARG A 31 -20.62 -25.41 -4.72
C ARG A 31 -21.46 -24.23 -4.23
N GLU A 32 -20.87 -23.37 -3.40
CA GLU A 32 -21.53 -22.21 -2.84
C GLU A 32 -21.28 -20.97 -3.72
N LEU A 33 -22.20 -20.01 -3.67
CA LEU A 33 -21.98 -18.71 -4.29
C LEU A 33 -20.93 -17.92 -3.48
N VAL A 34 -20.16 -17.10 -4.18
CA VAL A 34 -19.17 -16.23 -3.54
C VAL A 34 -19.87 -15.21 -2.66
N ASP A 35 -19.61 -15.26 -1.35
CA ASP A 35 -20.00 -14.19 -0.44
C ASP A 35 -19.09 -12.96 -0.66
N ARG A 36 -19.67 -11.91 -1.26
CA ARG A 36 -19.00 -10.62 -1.50
C ARG A 36 -18.88 -9.77 -0.23
N LYS A 37 -19.57 -10.11 0.86
CA LYS A 37 -19.46 -9.42 2.15
C LYS A 37 -18.42 -10.05 3.06
N ALA A 38 -17.93 -11.25 2.74
CA ALA A 38 -16.91 -11.92 3.52
C ALA A 38 -15.57 -11.18 3.49
N TRP A 39 -14.97 -10.98 4.66
CA TRP A 39 -13.65 -10.33 4.83
C TRP A 39 -12.47 -11.27 4.55
N GLY A 40 -12.74 -12.48 4.02
CA GLY A 40 -11.74 -13.52 3.83
C GLY A 40 -11.08 -13.94 5.16
N THR A 41 -9.76 -14.06 5.15
CA THR A 41 -8.96 -14.46 6.31
C THR A 41 -8.42 -13.26 7.11
N SER A 42 -9.03 -12.08 6.97
CA SER A 42 -8.55 -10.84 7.60
C SER A 42 -9.34 -10.51 8.87
N PRO A 43 -8.95 -11.02 10.06
CA PRO A 43 -9.59 -10.64 11.31
C PRO A 43 -9.42 -9.14 11.60
N PRO A 44 -10.34 -8.55 12.38
CA PRO A 44 -10.33 -7.12 12.67
C PRO A 44 -9.09 -6.67 13.46
N THR A 45 -8.35 -7.59 14.08
CA THR A 45 -7.14 -7.32 14.86
C THR A 45 -5.86 -7.19 14.03
N ILE A 46 -5.91 -7.46 12.72
CA ILE A 46 -4.73 -7.33 11.85
C ILE A 46 -4.35 -5.86 11.68
N VAL A 47 -3.05 -5.57 11.73
CA VAL A 47 -2.48 -4.27 11.35
C VAL A 47 -2.00 -4.36 9.90
N ASN A 48 -2.93 -4.27 8.96
CA ASN A 48 -2.69 -4.31 7.52
C ASN A 48 -3.91 -3.76 6.76
N ALA A 49 -3.83 -3.62 5.45
CA ALA A 49 -4.97 -3.36 4.55
C ALA A 49 -4.88 -4.27 3.32
N PHE A 50 -5.99 -4.40 2.58
CA PHE A 50 -6.07 -5.33 1.45
C PHE A 50 -7.05 -4.87 0.37
N TYR A 51 -6.70 -5.17 -0.89
CA TYR A 51 -7.60 -5.19 -2.03
C TYR A 51 -7.86 -6.62 -2.51
N SER A 52 -9.11 -6.93 -2.84
CA SER A 52 -9.51 -8.22 -3.42
C SER A 52 -10.07 -8.01 -4.83
N PRO A 53 -9.31 -8.33 -5.91
CA PRO A 53 -9.78 -8.15 -7.27
C PRO A 53 -11.09 -8.89 -7.60
N PRO A 54 -11.27 -10.18 -7.22
CA PRO A 54 -12.53 -10.88 -7.51
C PRO A 54 -13.76 -10.34 -6.78
N ARG A 55 -13.57 -9.59 -5.69
CA ARG A 55 -14.66 -8.93 -4.95
C ARG A 55 -14.77 -7.43 -5.27
N ASN A 56 -13.78 -6.87 -5.96
CA ASN A 56 -13.58 -5.43 -6.11
C ASN A 56 -13.78 -4.69 -4.77
N GLN A 57 -13.04 -5.11 -3.75
CA GLN A 57 -13.25 -4.70 -2.35
C GLN A 57 -11.92 -4.30 -1.70
N ILE A 58 -11.91 -3.13 -1.06
CA ILE A 58 -10.86 -2.67 -0.16
C ILE A 58 -11.27 -2.92 1.30
N ILE A 59 -10.34 -3.39 2.13
CA ILE A 59 -10.60 -3.79 3.52
C ILE A 59 -9.60 -3.12 4.45
N PHE A 60 -10.11 -2.40 5.46
CA PHE A 60 -9.34 -1.79 6.54
C PHE A 60 -9.78 -2.36 7.89
N PRO A 61 -9.10 -3.40 8.39
CA PRO A 61 -9.30 -3.91 9.74
C PRO A 61 -9.16 -2.82 10.81
N ALA A 62 -9.87 -2.96 11.93
CA ALA A 62 -9.77 -2.03 13.05
C ALA A 62 -8.31 -1.89 13.56
N GLY A 63 -7.51 -2.94 13.44
CA GLY A 63 -6.10 -2.95 13.83
C GLY A 63 -5.20 -1.97 13.05
N ILE A 64 -5.53 -1.56 11.82
CA ILE A 64 -4.75 -0.50 11.13
C ILE A 64 -5.27 0.91 11.44
N LEU A 65 -6.51 1.04 11.93
CA LEU A 65 -7.18 2.32 12.20
C LEU A 65 -6.78 2.91 13.57
N GLN A 66 -5.48 2.98 13.81
CA GLN A 66 -4.86 3.50 15.03
C GLN A 66 -3.62 4.34 14.69
N MET A 67 -3.03 5.03 15.67
CA MET A 67 -1.76 5.73 15.47
C MET A 67 -0.64 4.74 15.09
N PRO A 68 0.29 5.12 14.19
CA PRO A 68 0.44 6.42 13.53
C PRO A 68 -0.44 6.64 12.28
N PHE A 69 -1.25 5.65 11.88
CA PHE A 69 -2.05 5.75 10.66
C PHE A 69 -3.25 6.69 10.77
N PHE A 70 -4.02 6.57 11.87
CA PHE A 70 -5.23 7.34 12.07
C PHE A 70 -5.41 7.77 13.53
N ASN A 71 -5.75 9.04 13.71
CA ASN A 71 -6.32 9.57 14.94
C ASN A 71 -7.32 10.67 14.61
N LYS A 72 -8.55 10.57 15.13
CA LYS A 72 -9.62 11.54 14.84
C LYS A 72 -9.27 12.97 15.26
N ASP A 73 -8.49 13.12 16.32
CA ASP A 73 -8.12 14.40 16.94
C ASP A 73 -6.77 14.93 16.43
N ALA A 74 -6.04 14.15 15.61
CA ALA A 74 -4.80 14.61 14.99
C ALA A 74 -5.06 15.59 13.83
N PRO A 75 -4.11 16.51 13.56
CA PRO A 75 -4.13 17.32 12.35
C PRO A 75 -4.28 16.47 11.09
N LYS A 76 -5.08 16.94 10.12
CA LYS A 76 -5.46 16.09 8.99
C LYS A 76 -4.32 15.73 8.07
N TYR A 77 -3.31 16.58 7.91
CA TYR A 77 -2.11 16.23 7.14
C TYR A 77 -1.43 14.95 7.64
N LEU A 78 -1.52 14.62 8.94
CA LEU A 78 -1.02 13.34 9.47
C LEU A 78 -1.88 12.17 8.99
N ASN A 79 -3.19 12.24 9.17
CA ASN A 79 -4.11 11.18 8.73
C ASN A 79 -4.02 10.94 7.23
N TYR A 80 -3.99 12.00 6.42
CA TYR A 80 -3.83 11.87 4.96
C TYR A 80 -2.43 11.35 4.59
N GLY A 81 -1.37 11.81 5.26
CA GLY A 81 -0.01 11.32 5.04
C GLY A 81 0.18 9.84 5.39
N ALA A 82 -0.71 9.26 6.20
CA ALA A 82 -0.68 7.86 6.58
C ALA A 82 -1.91 7.07 6.09
N ILE A 83 -3.01 6.97 6.86
CA ILE A 83 -4.16 6.15 6.46
C ILE A 83 -4.76 6.58 5.11
N GLY A 84 -4.71 7.87 4.77
CA GLY A 84 -5.16 8.35 3.46
C GLY A 84 -4.33 7.76 2.33
N MET A 85 -3.01 7.68 2.50
CA MET A 85 -2.12 7.02 1.53
C MET A 85 -2.42 5.53 1.44
N VAL A 86 -2.60 4.84 2.57
CA VAL A 86 -2.98 3.41 2.57
C VAL A 86 -4.32 3.20 1.85
N ILE A 87 -5.29 4.11 2.02
CA ILE A 87 -6.56 4.04 1.29
C ILE A 87 -6.35 4.18 -0.22
N GLY A 88 -5.57 5.17 -0.66
CA GLY A 88 -5.24 5.35 -2.08
C GLY A 88 -4.44 4.17 -2.65
N HIS A 89 -3.57 3.56 -1.83
CA HIS A 89 -2.81 2.37 -2.19
C HIS A 89 -3.75 1.19 -2.51
N GLU A 90 -4.70 0.88 -1.63
CA GLU A 90 -5.66 -0.20 -1.87
C GLU A 90 -6.64 0.10 -3.03
N ILE A 91 -6.98 1.37 -3.25
CA ILE A 91 -7.76 1.78 -4.44
C ILE A 91 -6.94 1.54 -5.71
N THR A 92 -5.67 1.94 -5.70
CA THR A 92 -4.77 1.81 -6.85
C THR A 92 -4.53 0.35 -7.23
N HIS A 93 -4.57 -0.59 -6.27
CA HIS A 93 -4.53 -2.03 -6.58
C HIS A 93 -5.64 -2.50 -7.50
N GLY A 94 -6.78 -1.81 -7.58
CA GLY A 94 -7.81 -2.07 -8.59
C GLY A 94 -7.36 -1.80 -10.02
N PHE A 95 -6.26 -1.06 -10.19
CA PHE A 95 -5.76 -0.57 -11.46
C PHE A 95 -4.25 -0.82 -11.66
N ASP A 96 -3.62 -1.64 -10.81
CA ASP A 96 -2.23 -2.06 -11.01
C ASP A 96 -2.10 -3.06 -12.17
N ASP A 97 -0.94 -3.68 -12.36
CA ASP A 97 -0.69 -4.62 -13.46
C ASP A 97 -1.57 -5.88 -13.42
N SER A 98 -2.05 -6.27 -12.23
CA SER A 98 -2.93 -7.40 -11.98
C SER A 98 -4.39 -6.97 -11.90
N GLY A 99 -4.71 -5.99 -11.06
CA GLY A 99 -6.06 -5.49 -10.79
C GLY A 99 -6.77 -4.98 -12.03
N ARG A 100 -6.06 -4.31 -12.94
CA ARG A 100 -6.63 -3.84 -14.21
C ARG A 100 -7.23 -4.95 -15.09
N GLN A 101 -6.91 -6.21 -14.82
CA GLN A 101 -7.41 -7.35 -15.57
C GLN A 101 -8.80 -7.80 -15.09
N TYR A 102 -9.34 -7.13 -14.06
CA TYR A 102 -10.65 -7.41 -13.47
C TYR A 102 -11.58 -6.23 -13.73
N ASP A 103 -12.83 -6.51 -14.12
CA ASP A 103 -13.86 -5.49 -14.26
C ASP A 103 -14.45 -5.06 -12.91
N LYS A 104 -15.41 -4.12 -12.95
CA LYS A 104 -16.11 -3.61 -11.75
C LYS A 104 -16.79 -4.70 -10.90
N ASP A 105 -17.12 -5.84 -11.51
CA ASP A 105 -17.81 -6.95 -10.85
C ASP A 105 -16.83 -8.03 -10.38
N GLY A 106 -15.52 -7.86 -10.62
CA GLY A 106 -14.46 -8.79 -10.23
C GLY A 106 -14.25 -9.94 -11.21
N ASN A 107 -14.75 -9.83 -12.45
CA ASN A 107 -14.52 -10.83 -13.49
C ASN A 107 -13.21 -10.55 -14.22
N ARG A 108 -12.40 -11.57 -14.47
CA ARG A 108 -11.17 -11.44 -15.23
C ARG A 108 -11.46 -11.32 -16.72
N ILE A 109 -11.67 -10.08 -17.19
CA ILE A 109 -11.95 -9.74 -18.58
C ILE A 109 -11.11 -8.53 -19.02
N SER A 110 -10.72 -8.48 -20.30
CA SER A 110 -10.07 -7.29 -20.84
C SER A 110 -11.11 -6.22 -21.14
N TRP A 111 -11.14 -5.15 -20.33
CA TRP A 111 -12.06 -4.02 -20.47
C TRP A 111 -11.38 -2.73 -20.96
N TRP A 112 -10.09 -2.80 -21.31
CA TRP A 112 -9.33 -1.73 -21.93
C TRP A 112 -9.12 -1.97 -23.42
N THR A 113 -8.98 -0.89 -24.17
CA THR A 113 -8.51 -0.95 -25.57
C THR A 113 -7.02 -1.29 -25.62
N ASP A 114 -6.58 -1.88 -26.73
CA ASP A 114 -5.17 -2.25 -26.94
C ASP A 114 -4.22 -1.04 -26.83
N ASP A 115 -4.65 0.14 -27.30
CA ASP A 115 -3.87 1.38 -27.17
C ASP A 115 -3.68 1.80 -25.69
N THR A 116 -4.73 1.64 -24.87
CA THR A 116 -4.66 1.93 -23.43
C THR A 116 -3.71 0.94 -22.74
N ILE A 117 -3.80 -0.35 -23.08
CA ILE A 117 -2.92 -1.39 -22.55
C ILE A 117 -1.46 -1.09 -22.92
N LYS A 118 -1.21 -0.69 -24.17
CA LYS A 118 0.13 -0.32 -24.63
C LYS A 118 0.70 0.85 -23.82
N LYS A 119 -0.04 1.95 -23.69
CA LYS A 119 0.38 3.14 -22.92
C LYS A 119 0.58 2.84 -21.43
N PHE A 120 -0.27 2.00 -20.85
CA PHE A 120 -0.09 1.53 -19.47
C PHE A 120 1.20 0.74 -19.32
N ASN A 121 1.49 -0.18 -20.25
CA ASN A 121 2.72 -0.96 -20.24
C ASN A 121 3.96 -0.08 -20.41
N GLU A 122 3.92 0.95 -21.25
CA GLU A 122 5.00 1.94 -21.40
C GLU A 122 5.25 2.69 -20.08
N ARG A 123 4.18 3.17 -19.40
CA ARG A 123 4.30 3.90 -18.13
C ARG A 123 4.80 3.02 -16.98
N LYS A 124 4.27 1.80 -16.86
CA LYS A 124 4.70 0.88 -15.80
C LYS A 124 6.15 0.41 -16.00
N GLN A 125 6.63 0.37 -17.25
CA GLN A 125 8.04 0.04 -17.52
C GLN A 125 8.99 1.05 -16.86
N CYS A 126 8.63 2.33 -16.82
CA CYS A 126 9.38 3.33 -16.06
C CYS A 126 9.54 2.94 -14.58
N ILE A 127 8.45 2.51 -13.93
CA ILE A 127 8.47 2.05 -12.53
C ILE A 127 9.37 0.81 -12.38
N ILE A 128 9.25 -0.16 -13.29
CA ILE A 128 10.09 -1.37 -13.28
C ILE A 128 11.57 -0.99 -13.38
N ASP A 129 11.93 -0.13 -14.31
CA ASP A 129 13.31 0.29 -14.54
C ASP A 129 13.86 1.09 -13.36
N GLN A 130 13.06 2.03 -12.83
CA GLN A 130 13.42 2.83 -11.67
C GLN A 130 13.74 1.95 -10.46
N TYR A 131 12.84 1.04 -10.09
CA TYR A 131 13.03 0.21 -8.91
C TYR A 131 14.11 -0.85 -9.11
N SER A 132 14.33 -1.34 -10.33
CA SER A 132 15.43 -2.27 -10.64
C SER A 132 16.82 -1.65 -10.47
N ASN A 133 16.91 -0.32 -10.45
CA ASN A 133 18.16 0.43 -10.20
C ASN A 133 18.44 0.69 -8.71
N TYR A 134 17.50 0.37 -7.81
CA TYR A 134 17.71 0.53 -6.38
C TYR A 134 18.55 -0.61 -5.80
N VAL A 135 19.57 -0.25 -5.02
CA VAL A 135 20.48 -1.18 -4.34
C VAL A 135 20.24 -1.17 -2.85
N VAL A 136 19.90 -2.33 -2.30
CA VAL A 136 19.83 -2.59 -0.85
C VAL A 136 21.24 -2.79 -0.33
N THR A 137 21.86 -1.70 0.12
CA THR A 137 23.30 -1.62 0.44
C THR A 137 23.73 -2.64 1.49
N GLN A 138 22.91 -2.90 2.51
CA GLN A 138 23.19 -3.85 3.60
C GLN A 138 23.48 -5.30 3.13
N ILE A 139 22.97 -5.70 1.96
CA ILE A 139 23.21 -7.04 1.38
C ILE A 139 23.75 -6.99 -0.06
N ASN A 140 24.04 -5.78 -0.55
CA ASN A 140 24.52 -5.52 -1.91
C ASN A 140 23.72 -6.28 -2.98
N ARG A 141 22.40 -6.03 -3.01
CA ARG A 141 21.47 -6.61 -3.98
C ARG A 141 20.57 -5.52 -4.55
N THR A 142 20.29 -5.62 -5.84
CA THR A 142 19.29 -4.78 -6.50
C THR A 142 17.89 -5.30 -6.25
N LEU A 143 16.89 -4.42 -6.24
CA LEU A 143 15.50 -4.86 -6.25
C LEU A 143 15.14 -5.47 -7.61
N ASN A 144 14.11 -6.31 -7.59
CA ASN A 144 13.45 -6.75 -8.81
C ASN A 144 12.23 -5.85 -9.06
N GLY A 145 12.39 -4.85 -9.93
CA GLY A 145 11.31 -3.89 -10.22
C GLY A 145 10.09 -4.53 -10.88
N PHE A 146 10.27 -5.63 -11.63
CA PHE A 146 9.16 -6.39 -12.20
C PHE A 146 8.38 -7.13 -11.12
N GLN A 147 9.06 -7.78 -10.19
CA GLN A 147 8.42 -8.49 -9.06
C GLN A 147 7.65 -7.56 -8.13
N THR A 148 8.12 -6.32 -7.97
CA THR A 148 7.53 -5.33 -7.06
C THR A 148 6.58 -4.35 -7.74
N GLN A 149 6.33 -4.50 -9.05
CA GLN A 149 5.68 -3.47 -9.86
C GLN A 149 4.28 -3.08 -9.36
N GLY A 150 3.45 -4.05 -8.96
CA GLY A 150 2.08 -3.78 -8.50
C GLY A 150 2.07 -2.89 -7.25
N GLU A 151 2.85 -3.28 -6.25
CA GLU A 151 3.03 -2.53 -5.00
C GLU A 151 3.63 -1.16 -5.23
N ASN A 152 4.62 -1.05 -6.13
CA ASN A 152 5.24 0.24 -6.45
C ASN A 152 4.26 1.17 -7.17
N ILE A 153 3.42 0.65 -8.09
CA ILE A 153 2.36 1.42 -8.73
C ILE A 153 1.36 1.91 -7.67
N ALA A 154 0.97 1.03 -6.74
CA ALA A 154 0.03 1.35 -5.67
C ALA A 154 0.58 2.39 -4.69
N ASP A 155 1.86 2.33 -4.32
CA ASP A 155 2.50 3.37 -3.49
C ASP A 155 2.53 4.74 -4.17
N ASN A 156 2.90 4.77 -5.46
CA ASN A 156 2.98 6.01 -6.24
C ASN A 156 1.59 6.64 -6.45
N GLY A 157 0.58 5.83 -6.75
CA GLY A 157 -0.81 6.29 -6.85
C GLY A 157 -1.36 6.75 -5.51
N GLY A 158 -1.20 5.94 -4.46
CA GLY A 158 -1.78 6.18 -3.15
C GLY A 158 -1.30 7.47 -2.49
N ILE A 159 0.00 7.79 -2.57
CA ILE A 159 0.51 9.05 -2.00
C ILE A 159 -0.04 10.27 -2.75
N LYS A 160 -0.15 10.18 -4.09
CA LYS A 160 -0.64 11.25 -4.95
C LYS A 160 -2.12 11.53 -4.71
N GLU A 161 -2.93 10.47 -4.72
CA GLU A 161 -4.36 10.54 -4.44
C GLU A 161 -4.63 11.15 -3.05
N SER A 162 -3.91 10.66 -2.03
CA SER A 162 -4.07 11.16 -0.67
C SER A 162 -3.64 12.62 -0.51
N PHE A 163 -2.54 13.03 -1.13
CA PHE A 163 -2.08 14.42 -1.07
C PHE A 163 -3.08 15.37 -1.72
N TYR A 164 -3.61 15.04 -2.89
CA TYR A 164 -4.63 15.88 -3.52
C TYR A 164 -5.95 15.88 -2.75
N ALA A 165 -6.32 14.77 -2.12
CA ALA A 165 -7.47 14.73 -1.21
C ALA A 165 -7.25 15.66 -0.01
N TYR A 166 -6.04 15.69 0.57
CA TYR A 166 -5.67 16.63 1.63
C TYR A 166 -5.76 18.08 1.16
N GLN A 167 -5.19 18.41 -0.01
CA GLN A 167 -5.23 19.75 -0.60
C GLN A 167 -6.67 20.24 -0.82
N ASN A 168 -7.55 19.35 -1.30
CA ASN A 168 -8.97 19.69 -1.42
C ASN A 168 -9.65 19.89 -0.06
N TRP A 169 -9.31 19.05 0.93
CA TRP A 169 -9.85 19.18 2.28
C TRP A 169 -9.45 20.52 2.92
N ILE A 170 -8.17 20.90 2.87
CA ILE A 170 -7.70 22.13 3.49
C ILE A 170 -8.22 23.39 2.79
N ARG A 171 -8.42 23.36 1.47
CA ARG A 171 -9.09 24.44 0.73
C ARG A 171 -10.50 24.73 1.25
N THR A 172 -11.20 23.72 1.76
CA THR A 172 -12.54 23.86 2.35
C THR A 172 -12.53 24.08 3.87
N HIS A 173 -11.39 23.88 4.52
CA HIS A 173 -11.20 24.02 5.97
C HIS A 173 -9.91 24.81 6.31
N PRO A 174 -9.74 26.05 5.81
CA PRO A 174 -8.47 26.76 5.86
C PRO A 174 -7.94 27.04 7.28
N ASN A 175 -8.83 27.05 8.29
CA ASN A 175 -8.47 27.32 9.69
C ASN A 175 -8.05 26.06 10.48
N GLU A 176 -8.10 24.87 9.87
CA GLU A 176 -7.74 23.62 10.54
C GLU A 176 -6.29 23.18 10.27
N ASP A 177 -5.52 24.01 9.55
CA ASP A 177 -4.10 23.77 9.30
C ASP A 177 -3.21 24.11 10.51
N LYS A 178 -3.44 23.42 11.62
CA LYS A 178 -2.75 23.69 12.88
C LYS A 178 -1.36 23.07 12.87
N LYS A 179 -0.35 23.90 13.11
CA LYS A 179 1.04 23.45 13.32
C LYS A 179 1.17 22.68 14.64
N LEU A 180 2.01 21.66 14.65
CA LEU A 180 2.34 20.93 15.88
C LEU A 180 3.29 21.78 16.75
N PRO A 181 3.08 21.84 18.08
CA PRO A 181 4.04 22.44 19.00
C PRO A 181 5.42 21.78 18.87
N GLY A 182 6.47 22.58 18.78
CA GLY A 182 7.86 22.09 18.63
C GLY A 182 8.25 21.65 17.21
N LEU A 183 7.34 21.75 16.22
CA LEU A 183 7.60 21.47 14.80
C LEU A 183 7.05 22.60 13.91
N SER A 184 7.00 23.82 14.46
CA SER A 184 6.38 24.98 13.80
C SER A 184 7.13 25.48 12.55
N GLU A 185 8.36 25.04 12.36
CA GLU A 185 9.20 25.29 11.20
C GLU A 185 8.71 24.53 9.96
N TYR A 186 7.99 23.42 10.12
CA TYR A 186 7.45 22.64 9.02
C TYR A 186 6.08 23.17 8.57
N SER A 187 5.86 23.19 7.25
CA SER A 187 4.52 23.38 6.68
C SER A 187 3.68 22.12 6.85
N ALA A 188 2.38 22.25 6.63
CA ALA A 188 1.47 21.12 6.66
C ALA A 188 1.76 20.06 5.59
N GLU A 189 2.13 20.51 4.39
CA GLU A 189 2.56 19.65 3.29
C GLU A 189 3.85 18.92 3.65
N GLN A 190 4.81 19.61 4.27
CA GLN A 190 6.02 18.96 4.77
C GLN A 190 5.68 17.92 5.84
N MET A 191 4.77 18.24 6.77
CA MET A 191 4.32 17.30 7.79
C MET A 191 3.53 16.12 7.24
N PHE A 192 2.77 16.28 6.15
CA PHE A 192 2.15 15.18 5.40
C PHE A 192 3.23 14.19 4.94
N PHE A 193 4.28 14.69 4.27
CA PHE A 193 5.34 13.84 3.74
C PHE A 193 6.25 13.26 4.84
N ILE A 194 6.47 13.99 5.94
CA ILE A 194 7.17 13.47 7.12
C ILE A 194 6.39 12.30 7.71
N ASN A 195 5.08 12.44 7.92
CA ASN A 195 4.27 11.35 8.47
C ASN A 195 4.20 10.14 7.52
N TYR A 196 4.11 10.39 6.20
CA TYR A 196 4.26 9.36 5.18
C TYR A 196 5.58 8.61 5.32
N GLY A 197 6.71 9.30 5.51
CA GLY A 197 7.99 8.66 5.77
C GLY A 197 8.03 7.86 7.09
N GLN A 198 7.38 8.38 8.13
CA GLN A 198 7.40 7.78 9.47
C GLN A 198 6.71 6.42 9.54
N ILE A 199 5.60 6.21 8.83
CA ILE A 199 4.90 4.92 8.84
C ILE A 199 5.73 3.78 8.21
N TRP A 200 6.78 4.14 7.46
CA TRP A 200 7.72 3.20 6.84
C TRP A 200 9.05 3.07 7.60
N CYS A 201 9.19 3.69 8.77
CA CYS A 201 10.37 3.53 9.59
C CYS A 201 10.54 2.07 10.04
N SER A 202 11.52 1.38 9.46
CA SER A 202 11.81 -0.03 9.73
C SER A 202 13.32 -0.28 9.75
N LYS A 203 13.71 -1.42 10.34
CA LYS A 203 15.03 -2.04 10.16
C LYS A 203 14.84 -3.54 10.01
N MET A 204 15.74 -4.18 9.28
CA MET A 204 15.69 -5.62 9.04
C MET A 204 17.07 -6.23 9.19
N THR A 205 17.12 -7.51 9.55
CA THR A 205 18.37 -8.28 9.52
C THR A 205 18.76 -8.60 8.07
N ASN A 206 20.04 -8.85 7.80
CA ASN A 206 20.50 -9.23 6.45
C ASN A 206 19.77 -10.47 5.90
N ALA A 207 19.49 -11.46 6.76
CA ALA A 207 18.73 -12.65 6.36
C ALA A 207 17.29 -12.31 5.95
N ASN A 208 16.61 -11.45 6.73
CA ASN A 208 15.25 -11.01 6.38
C ASN A 208 15.25 -10.15 5.10
N ALA A 209 16.24 -9.26 4.94
CA ALA A 209 16.41 -8.46 3.73
C ALA A 209 16.56 -9.32 2.49
N LEU A 210 17.42 -10.34 2.55
CA LEU A 210 17.62 -11.27 1.44
C LEU A 210 16.33 -12.03 1.13
N ASN A 211 15.66 -12.56 2.16
CA ASN A 211 14.40 -13.27 1.98
C ASN A 211 13.33 -12.38 1.34
N ARG A 212 13.20 -11.12 1.79
CA ARG A 212 12.24 -10.16 1.23
C ARG A 212 12.53 -9.80 -0.22
N ILE A 213 13.79 -9.59 -0.59
CA ILE A 213 14.15 -9.31 -2.00
C ILE A 213 13.81 -10.50 -2.90
N LEU A 214 14.02 -11.73 -2.42
CA LEU A 214 13.80 -12.93 -3.24
C LEU A 214 12.33 -13.33 -3.34
N THR A 215 11.53 -13.11 -2.29
CA THR A 215 10.18 -13.70 -2.17
C THR A 215 9.06 -12.67 -2.00
N GLY A 216 9.39 -11.45 -1.58
CA GLY A 216 8.41 -10.40 -1.31
C GLY A 216 7.92 -9.73 -2.58
N VAL A 217 6.68 -9.27 -2.57
CA VAL A 217 6.09 -8.42 -3.62
C VAL A 217 6.25 -6.93 -3.31
N HIS A 218 6.51 -6.59 -2.05
CA HIS A 218 6.74 -5.22 -1.62
C HIS A 218 8.21 -4.86 -1.69
N SER A 219 8.51 -3.66 -2.19
CA SER A 219 9.82 -3.05 -2.02
C SER A 219 10.16 -2.88 -0.52
N PRO A 220 11.44 -2.97 -0.11
CA PRO A 220 11.85 -2.60 1.24
C PRO A 220 11.40 -1.19 1.60
N GLU A 221 11.11 -0.94 2.87
CA GLU A 221 10.39 0.26 3.31
C GLU A 221 11.09 1.57 2.91
N GLU A 222 12.43 1.61 2.89
CA GLU A 222 13.18 2.79 2.43
C GLU A 222 12.85 3.18 0.98
N PHE A 223 12.62 2.20 0.10
CA PHE A 223 12.30 2.43 -1.31
C PHE A 223 10.81 2.69 -1.52
N ARG A 224 9.96 2.26 -0.59
CA ARG A 224 8.56 2.69 -0.52
C ARG A 224 8.45 4.17 -0.13
N VAL A 225 9.43 4.74 0.55
CA VAL A 225 9.51 6.21 0.74
C VAL A 225 10.15 6.88 -0.48
N ARG A 226 11.36 6.44 -0.86
CA ARG A 226 12.19 7.13 -1.85
C ARG A 226 11.60 7.10 -3.26
N GLY A 227 11.05 5.96 -3.70
CA GLY A 227 10.45 5.83 -5.03
C GLY A 227 9.30 6.80 -5.26
N PRO A 228 8.21 6.73 -4.47
CA PRO A 228 7.06 7.61 -4.64
C PRO A 228 7.38 9.10 -4.49
N THR A 229 8.18 9.47 -3.48
CA THR A 229 8.60 10.87 -3.30
C THR A 229 9.47 11.38 -4.45
N SER A 230 10.34 10.55 -5.02
CA SER A 230 11.15 10.92 -6.20
C SER A 230 10.34 11.18 -7.47
N ASN A 231 9.15 10.59 -7.55
CA ASN A 231 8.23 10.72 -8.68
C ASN A 231 7.18 11.83 -8.49
N PHE A 232 7.21 12.57 -7.37
CA PHE A 232 6.12 13.48 -7.01
C PHE A 232 6.58 14.95 -6.94
N ASP A 233 6.05 15.82 -7.81
CA ASP A 233 6.45 17.24 -7.88
C ASP A 233 6.05 18.04 -6.64
N GLU A 234 4.98 17.62 -5.96
CA GLU A 234 4.46 18.18 -4.72
C GLU A 234 5.46 17.99 -3.58
N PHE A 235 6.17 16.86 -3.54
CA PHE A 235 7.26 16.63 -2.59
C PHE A 235 8.42 17.60 -2.83
N ASP A 236 8.87 17.69 -4.09
CA ASP A 236 9.97 18.61 -4.46
C ASP A 236 9.62 20.07 -4.15
N ARG A 237 8.37 20.49 -4.39
CA ARG A 237 7.89 21.84 -4.03
C ARG A 237 7.83 22.06 -2.52
N ALA A 238 7.32 21.11 -1.75
CA ALA A 238 7.20 21.23 -0.30
C ALA A 238 8.57 21.36 0.38
N PHE A 239 9.59 20.63 -0.09
CA PHE A 239 10.95 20.67 0.46
C PHE A 239 11.94 21.54 -0.32
N LYS A 240 11.49 22.20 -1.39
CA LYS A 240 12.32 23.03 -2.27
C LYS A 240 13.55 22.26 -2.79
N CYS A 241 13.35 21.02 -3.23
CA CYS A 241 14.41 20.19 -3.78
C CYS A 241 14.89 20.76 -5.12
N SER A 242 16.21 20.90 -5.30
CA SER A 242 16.78 21.17 -6.63
C SER A 242 16.70 19.91 -7.50
N PRO A 243 16.61 20.01 -8.83
CA PRO A 243 16.68 18.85 -9.71
C PRO A 243 17.93 18.01 -9.41
N GLY A 244 17.76 16.71 -9.16
CA GLY A 244 18.85 15.80 -8.81
C GLY A 244 19.27 15.81 -7.33
N GLN A 245 18.68 16.65 -6.47
CA GLN A 245 18.91 16.66 -5.01
C GLN A 245 17.75 15.99 -4.26
N ASN A 246 18.03 15.43 -3.08
CA ASN A 246 17.02 14.92 -2.13
C ASN A 246 15.98 13.96 -2.73
N ASN A 247 16.43 13.01 -3.56
CA ASN A 247 15.61 12.06 -4.34
C ASN A 247 14.88 12.65 -5.55
N SER A 248 14.94 13.95 -5.84
CA SER A 248 14.37 14.52 -7.08
C SER A 248 15.07 13.92 -8.32
N GLN A 249 14.29 13.37 -9.25
CA GLN A 249 14.78 12.84 -10.52
C GLN A 249 14.44 13.76 -11.68
N ASN A 250 15.34 13.86 -12.67
CA ASN A 250 15.11 14.62 -13.90
C ASN A 250 13.97 14.02 -14.76
N SER A 251 13.71 12.72 -14.62
CA SER A 251 12.60 12.01 -15.25
C SER A 251 11.81 11.28 -14.17
N LYS A 252 10.52 11.59 -14.05
CA LYS A 252 9.63 11.03 -13.03
C LYS A 252 8.68 10.02 -13.66
N CYS A 253 8.49 8.89 -12.99
CA CYS A 253 7.54 7.88 -13.43
C CYS A 253 6.13 8.22 -12.94
N ALA A 254 5.13 8.11 -13.81
CA ALA A 254 3.73 8.30 -13.43
C ALA A 254 2.83 7.33 -14.20
N VAL A 255 2.02 6.58 -13.45
CA VAL A 255 0.97 5.71 -14.00
C VAL A 255 -0.39 6.38 -13.75
N TRP A 256 -0.76 6.48 -12.47
CA TRP A 256 -1.99 7.10 -11.96
C TRP A 256 -1.76 8.49 -11.40
#